data_AF-A0A452U4B5-F1
#
_entry.id   AF-A0A452U4B5-F1
#
_cell.length_a   1.000
_cell.length_b   1.000
_cell.length_c   1.000
_cell.angle_alpha   90.00
_cell.angle_beta   90.00
_cell.angle_gamma   90.00
#
_symmetry.space_group_name_H-M   'P 1'
#
loop_
_entity.id
_entity.type
_entity.pdbx_description
1 polymer ?
#
loop_
_entity_poly.entity_id
_entity_poly.type
_entity_poly.pdbx_seq_one_letter_code
_entity_poly.pdbx_strand_id
1 'polypeptide(L)'
;PTRGYIGFLGYCSGLLDNAIRRRPVVSAGLHRQLLYVTSFVFIGYYLLKRQDYMYAVKDRDMFAYVKSHPEDFPEKDKKTYGEFLEEFHPVR
;
A
#
# COMPACT_ATOMS: atom_id res chain seq x y z
N PRO A 1 -10.16 -1.06 1.00
CA PRO A 1 -9.58 0.12 1.70
C PRO A 1 -8.84 1.12 0.79
N THR A 2 -7.84 0.71 -0.01
CA THR A 2 -6.93 1.63 -0.72
C THR A 2 -7.59 2.48 -1.81
N ARG A 3 -8.53 1.92 -2.59
CA ARG A 3 -9.27 2.67 -3.63
C ARG A 3 -10.13 3.81 -3.06
N GLY A 4 -10.79 3.56 -1.93
CA GLY A 4 -11.59 4.58 -1.24
C GLY A 4 -10.74 5.75 -0.77
N TYR A 5 -9.52 5.47 -0.30
CA TYR A 5 -8.56 6.51 0.09
C TYR A 5 -8.09 7.35 -1.10
N ILE A 6 -7.85 6.75 -2.27
CA ILE A 6 -7.48 7.50 -3.49
C ILE A 6 -8.62 8.43 -3.93
N GLY A 7 -9.88 7.98 -3.85
CA GLY A 7 -11.04 8.82 -4.11
C GLY A 7 -11.16 9.98 -3.11
N PHE A 8 -10.89 9.71 -1.83
CA PHE A 8 -10.84 10.74 -0.78
C PHE A 8 -9.74 11.78 -1.04
N LEU A 9 -8.54 11.34 -1.47
CA LEU A 9 -7.47 12.25 -1.89
C LEU A 9 -7.89 13.13 -3.08
N GLY A 10 -8.62 12.56 -4.05
CA GLY A 10 -9.23 13.32 -5.14
C GLY A 10 -10.19 14.40 -4.62
N TYR A 11 -11.03 14.07 -3.63
CA TYR A 11 -11.92 15.04 -2.99
C TYR A 11 -11.16 16.14 -2.26
N CYS A 12 -10.16 15.78 -1.44
CA CYS A 12 -9.29 16.75 -0.76
C CYS A 12 -8.56 17.68 -1.75
N SER A 13 -8.14 17.17 -2.91
CA SER A 13 -7.49 17.99 -3.94
C SER A 13 -8.45 19.06 -4.50
N GLY A 14 -9.73 18.72 -4.69
CA GLY A 14 -10.76 19.67 -5.10
C GLY A 14 -11.06 20.73 -4.04
N LEU A 15 -11.06 20.35 -2.75
CA LEU A 15 -11.21 21.30 -1.65
C LEU A 15 -10.01 22.26 -1.57
N LEU A 16 -8.80 21.75 -1.76
CA LEU A 16 -7.57 22.55 -1.77
C LEU A 16 -7.53 23.54 -2.94
N ASP A 17 -7.92 23.14 -4.16
CA ASP A 17 -8.00 24.06 -5.31
C ASP A 17 -8.98 25.21 -5.03
N ASN A 18 -10.13 24.91 -4.41
CA ASN A 18 -11.09 25.93 -4.00
C ASN A 18 -10.52 26.87 -2.91
N ALA A 19 -9.79 26.34 -1.93
CA ALA A 19 -9.18 27.11 -0.86
C ALA A 19 -8.09 28.08 -1.39
N ILE A 20 -7.21 27.60 -2.29
CA ILE A 20 -6.15 28.41 -2.91
C ILE A 20 -6.74 29.59 -3.68
N ARG A 21 -7.85 29.35 -4.39
CA ARG A 21 -8.54 30.37 -5.20
C ARG A 21 -9.48 31.27 -4.40
N ARG A 22 -9.48 31.17 -3.06
CA ARG A 22 -10.36 31.93 -2.14
C ARG A 22 -11.85 31.81 -2.51
N ARG A 23 -12.27 30.65 -2.99
CA ARG A 23 -13.68 30.33 -3.27
C ARG A 23 -14.28 29.58 -2.06
N PRO A 24 -15.62 29.61 -1.87
CA PRO A 24 -16.23 28.84 -0.79
C PRO A 24 -15.95 27.34 -0.99
N VAL A 25 -15.20 26.76 -0.05
CA VAL A 25 -14.50 25.47 -0.20
C VAL A 25 -15.44 24.33 -0.56
N VAL A 26 -16.61 24.28 0.09
CA VAL A 26 -17.55 23.15 -0.01
C VAL A 26 -18.60 23.37 -1.11
N SER A 27 -18.97 24.62 -1.38
CA SER A 27 -20.10 24.95 -2.27
C SER A 27 -19.67 25.27 -3.70
N ALA A 28 -18.43 25.73 -3.91
CA ALA A 28 -17.97 26.09 -5.24
C ALA A 28 -17.57 24.87 -6.07
N GLY A 29 -18.15 24.74 -7.27
CA GLY A 29 -17.62 23.86 -8.31
C GLY A 29 -17.79 22.36 -8.04
N LEU A 30 -18.99 21.91 -7.63
CA LEU A 30 -19.32 20.48 -7.44
C LEU A 30 -18.96 19.62 -8.66
N HIS A 31 -19.17 20.13 -9.88
CA HIS A 31 -18.75 19.43 -11.11
C HIS A 31 -17.24 19.19 -11.16
N ARG A 32 -16.42 20.14 -10.69
CA ARG A 32 -14.95 19.98 -10.62
C ARG A 32 -14.55 18.99 -9.56
N GLN A 33 -15.17 19.04 -8.38
CA GLN A 33 -14.92 18.07 -7.31
C GLN A 33 -15.24 16.64 -7.79
N LEU A 34 -16.34 16.45 -8.50
CA LEU A 34 -16.70 15.16 -9.12
C LEU A 34 -15.67 14.74 -10.17
N LEU A 35 -15.19 15.67 -11.00
CA LEU A 35 -14.12 15.39 -11.97
C LEU A 35 -12.81 14.97 -11.27
N TYR A 36 -12.38 15.66 -10.22
CA TYR A 36 -11.17 15.29 -9.47
C TYR A 36 -11.28 13.89 -8.83
N VAL A 37 -12.42 13.58 -8.22
CA VAL A 37 -12.63 12.26 -7.61
C VAL A 37 -12.63 11.16 -8.69
N THR A 38 -13.36 11.35 -9.78
CA THR A 38 -13.44 10.34 -10.86
C THR A 38 -12.10 10.14 -11.55
N SER A 39 -11.33 11.21 -11.82
CA SER A 39 -10.00 11.11 -12.43
C SER A 39 -9.00 10.37 -11.51
N PHE A 40 -9.00 10.67 -10.21
CA PHE A 40 -8.13 10.00 -9.24
C PHE A 40 -8.50 8.53 -9.08
N VAL A 41 -9.79 8.19 -9.03
CA VAL A 41 -10.24 6.79 -8.96
C VAL A 41 -9.85 6.04 -10.24
N PHE A 42 -10.00 6.66 -11.41
CA PHE A 42 -9.64 6.04 -12.69
C PHE A 42 -8.13 5.76 -12.77
N ILE A 43 -7.28 6.76 -12.50
CA ILE A 43 -5.82 6.59 -12.52
C ILE A 43 -5.39 5.61 -11.43
N GLY A 44 -5.93 5.76 -10.22
CA GLY A 44 -5.65 4.90 -9.08
C GLY A 44 -5.98 3.43 -9.35
N TYR A 45 -7.03 3.14 -10.11
CA TYR A 45 -7.37 1.78 -10.52
C TYR A 45 -6.24 1.12 -11.31
N TYR A 46 -5.70 1.80 -12.33
CA TYR A 46 -4.61 1.25 -13.14
C TYR A 46 -3.30 1.15 -12.37
N LEU A 47 -3.00 2.12 -11.50
CA LEU A 47 -1.82 2.08 -10.64
C LEU A 47 -1.87 0.89 -9.69
N LEU A 48 -3.01 0.66 -9.02
CA LEU A 48 -3.17 -0.49 -8.13
C LEU A 48 -3.09 -1.80 -8.90
N LYS A 49 -3.72 -1.89 -10.07
CA LYS A 49 -3.62 -3.08 -10.93
C LYS A 49 -2.17 -3.40 -11.29
N ARG A 50 -1.37 -2.37 -11.62
CA ARG A 50 0.06 -2.53 -11.89
C ARG A 50 0.82 -2.93 -10.63
N GLN A 51 0.52 -2.31 -9.49
CA GLN A 51 1.15 -2.61 -8.21
C GLN A 51 0.97 -4.10 -7.85
N ASP A 52 -0.27 -4.58 -7.87
CA ASP A 52 -0.60 -5.98 -7.58
C ASP A 52 0.12 -6.94 -8.52
N TYR A 53 0.18 -6.61 -9.82
CA TYR A 53 0.91 -7.40 -10.81
C TYR A 53 2.43 -7.46 -10.50
N MET A 54 3.06 -6.33 -10.18
CA MET A 54 4.50 -6.30 -9.89
C MET A 54 4.84 -7.12 -8.64
N TYR A 55 4.01 -7.06 -7.60
CA TYR A 55 4.20 -7.89 -6.41
C TYR A 55 3.98 -9.37 -6.70
N ALA A 56 2.96 -9.73 -7.50
CA ALA A 56 2.74 -11.11 -7.90
C ALA A 56 3.92 -11.69 -8.71
N VAL A 57 4.51 -10.91 -9.61
CA VAL A 57 5.72 -11.30 -10.35
C VAL A 57 6.90 -11.48 -9.41
N LYS A 58 7.12 -10.54 -8.48
CA LYS A 58 8.20 -10.62 -7.50
C LYS A 58 8.11 -11.88 -6.65
N ASP A 59 6.93 -12.21 -6.13
CA ASP A 59 6.72 -13.39 -5.29
C ASP A 59 6.91 -14.67 -6.10
N ARG A 60 6.40 -14.72 -7.34
CA ARG A 60 6.61 -15.84 -8.25
C ARG A 60 8.10 -16.10 -8.48
N ASP A 61 8.85 -15.05 -8.81
CA ASP A 61 10.27 -15.17 -9.13
C ASP A 61 11.09 -15.54 -7.88
N MET A 62 10.75 -14.99 -6.72
CA MET A 62 11.35 -15.36 -5.43
C MET A 62 11.12 -16.83 -5.10
N PHE A 63 9.89 -17.33 -5.21
CA PHE A 63 9.60 -18.75 -4.94
C PHE A 63 10.25 -19.68 -5.95
N ALA A 64 10.30 -19.29 -7.23
CA ALA A 64 11.01 -20.06 -8.24
C ALA A 64 12.50 -20.17 -7.92
N TYR A 65 13.13 -19.07 -7.49
CA TYR A 65 14.53 -19.03 -7.11
C TYR A 65 14.83 -19.95 -5.92
N VAL A 66 14.08 -19.81 -4.83
CA VAL A 66 14.22 -20.66 -3.63
C VAL A 66 14.05 -22.14 -3.96
N LYS A 67 13.08 -22.46 -4.83
CA LYS A 67 12.84 -23.85 -5.26
C LYS A 67 13.99 -24.41 -6.10
N SER A 68 14.64 -23.59 -6.92
CA SER A 68 15.76 -24.01 -7.78
C SER A 68 17.09 -24.17 -7.04
N HIS A 69 17.28 -23.50 -5.89
CA HIS A 69 18.50 -23.52 -5.10
C HIS A 69 18.22 -23.91 -3.64
N PRO A 70 17.80 -25.17 -3.37
CA PRO A 70 17.54 -25.62 -2.01
C PRO A 70 18.78 -25.62 -1.11
N GLU A 71 19.99 -25.67 -1.68
CA GLU A 71 21.28 -25.60 -0.97
C GLU A 71 21.53 -24.25 -0.30
N ASP A 72 21.06 -23.16 -0.92
CA ASP A 72 21.20 -21.80 -0.38
C ASP A 72 20.19 -21.53 0.75
N PHE A 73 19.06 -22.26 0.73
CA PHE A 73 17.95 -22.10 1.66
C PHE A 73 17.62 -23.40 2.42
N PRO A 74 18.54 -23.95 3.24
CA PRO A 74 18.26 -25.13 4.02
C PRO A 74 17.17 -24.86 5.07
N GLU A 75 16.23 -25.79 5.22
CA GLU A 75 15.27 -25.74 6.32
C GLU A 75 16.00 -25.93 7.64
N LYS A 76 16.01 -24.88 8.47
CA LYS A 76 16.58 -24.95 9.82
C LYS A 76 15.58 -25.60 10.76
N ASP A 77 16.05 -26.56 11.55
CA ASP A 77 15.25 -27.15 12.63
C ASP A 77 14.79 -26.05 13.59
N LYS A 78 13.46 -25.89 13.69
CA LYS A 78 12.84 -24.92 14.58
C LYS A 78 12.83 -25.50 15.99
N LYS A 79 13.84 -25.12 16.80
CA LYS A 79 13.92 -25.50 18.21
C LYS A 79 12.82 -24.81 19.01
N THR A 80 12.25 -25.53 19.97
CA THR A 80 11.21 -24.97 20.85
C THR A 80 11.83 -24.07 21.92
N TYR A 81 11.10 -23.08 22.43
CA TYR A 81 11.55 -22.21 23.53
C TYR A 81 11.95 -22.96 24.82
N GLY A 82 11.59 -24.24 24.96
CA GLY A 82 12.07 -25.10 26.04
C GLY A 82 13.55 -25.49 25.91
N GLU A 83 14.14 -25.38 24.72
CA GLU A 83 15.54 -25.72 24.43
C GLU A 83 16.46 -24.48 24.38
N PHE A 84 15.88 -23.28 24.32
CA PHE A 84 16.57 -22.00 24.22
C PHE A 84 16.44 -21.22 25.54
N LEU A 85 17.56 -20.91 26.19
CA LEU A 85 17.59 -19.99 27.32
C LEU A 85 17.96 -18.59 26.83
N GLU A 86 16.98 -17.70 26.75
CA GLU A 86 17.24 -16.29 26.49
C GLU A 86 17.69 -15.58 27.77
N GLU A 87 18.70 -14.71 27.67
CA GLU A 87 19.15 -13.90 28.79
C GLU A 87 18.10 -12.83 29.12
N PHE A 88 17.51 -12.91 30.31
CA PHE A 88 16.50 -11.95 30.74
C PHE A 88 17.16 -10.67 31.27
N HIS A 89 16.98 -9.56 30.56
CA HIS A 89 17.39 -8.23 31.01
C HIS A 89 16.19 -7.50 31.66
N PRO A 90 16.09 -7.45 33.00
CA PRO A 90 15.00 -6.75 33.66
C PRO A 90 15.13 -5.23 33.46
N VAL A 91 13.99 -4.57 33.18
CA VAL A 91 13.90 -3.11 33.18
C VAL A 91 13.95 -2.63 34.63
N ARG A 92 14.97 -1.82 34.96
CA ARG A 92 15.18 -1.19 36.26
C ARG A 92 15.06 0.32 36.14
#